data_AF-A0A518DKM0-F1
#
_entry.id   AF-A0A518DKM0-F1
#
_cell.length_a   1.000
_cell.length_b   1.000
_cell.length_c   1.000
_cell.angle_alpha   90.00
_cell.angle_beta   90.00
_cell.angle_gamma   90.00
#
_symmetry.space_group_name_H-M   'P 1'
#
loop_
_entity.id
_entity.type
_entity.pdbx_description
1 polymer ?
#
loop_
_entity_poly.entity_id
_entity_poly.type
_entity_poly.pdbx_seq_one_letter_code
_entity_poly.pdbx_strand_id
1 'polypeptide(L)'
;MTQIARNLTDYEGFLLGKRYLLMDRDTKFSLAFRHILKREGVEPLLPPRSPHLNAFIERFMRSLKSEALSRMIFFGESALRKAVSSFLEHYHGERNHQGLENKLIQPTDEVGQLAGKSECQERLGGLLKYYHRKAA
;
A
#
# COMPACT_ATOMS: atom_id res chain seq x y z
N MET A 1 -12.87 15.41 0.24
CA MET A 1 -12.91 14.04 -0.33
C MET A 1 -13.42 13.98 -1.77
N THR A 2 -14.34 14.85 -2.21
CA THR A 2 -14.86 14.85 -3.60
C THR A 2 -13.77 14.88 -4.67
N GLN A 3 -12.72 15.71 -4.50
CA GLN A 3 -11.60 15.72 -5.44
C GLN A 3 -10.80 14.40 -5.43
N ILE A 4 -10.67 13.77 -4.26
CA ILE A 4 -10.03 12.44 -4.16
C ILE A 4 -10.84 11.39 -4.92
N ALA A 5 -12.17 11.41 -4.85
CA ALA A 5 -13.00 10.51 -5.67
C ALA A 5 -12.69 10.69 -7.15
N ARG A 6 -12.64 11.95 -7.63
CA ARG A 6 -12.29 12.25 -9.04
C ARG A 6 -10.92 11.72 -9.41
N ASN A 7 -9.89 12.03 -8.62
CA ASN A 7 -8.54 11.55 -8.89
C ASN A 7 -8.45 10.01 -8.89
N LEU A 8 -9.25 9.34 -8.05
CA LEU A 8 -9.27 7.87 -8.00
C LEU A 8 -9.94 7.25 -9.23
N THR A 9 -10.90 7.94 -9.85
CA THR A 9 -11.72 7.42 -10.96
C THR A 9 -11.44 8.09 -12.31
N ASP A 10 -10.47 8.99 -12.38
CA ASP A 10 -10.09 9.67 -13.63
C ASP A 10 -9.49 8.69 -14.65
N TYR A 11 -9.15 9.16 -15.85
CA TYR A 11 -8.59 8.33 -16.93
C TYR A 11 -7.24 7.67 -16.57
N GLU A 12 -6.52 8.17 -15.58
CA GLU A 12 -5.30 7.58 -14.98
C GLU A 12 -5.52 7.15 -13.52
N GLY A 13 -6.77 7.14 -13.06
CA GLY A 13 -7.13 6.86 -11.68
C GLY A 13 -6.92 5.39 -11.30
N PHE A 14 -6.55 5.15 -10.05
CA PHE A 14 -6.32 3.81 -9.50
C PHE A 14 -7.54 2.87 -9.62
N LEU A 15 -8.76 3.42 -9.61
CA LEU A 15 -10.01 2.67 -9.69
C LEU A 15 -10.47 2.44 -11.13
N LEU A 16 -9.71 2.86 -12.14
CA LEU A 16 -10.02 2.59 -13.53
C LEU A 16 -10.16 1.07 -13.76
N GLY A 17 -11.29 0.66 -14.35
CA GLY A 17 -11.61 -0.75 -14.59
C GLY A 17 -11.94 -1.57 -13.34
N LYS A 18 -12.04 -0.96 -12.14
CA LYS A 18 -12.46 -1.64 -10.91
C LYS A 18 -13.98 -1.53 -10.73
N ARG A 19 -14.62 -2.61 -10.27
CA ARG A 19 -16.08 -2.65 -10.08
C ARG A 19 -16.53 -2.33 -8.66
N TYR A 20 -15.69 -2.64 -7.67
CA TYR A 20 -16.02 -2.51 -6.25
C TYR A 20 -14.90 -1.83 -5.50
N LEU A 21 -15.25 -0.97 -4.55
CA LEU A 21 -14.34 -0.42 -3.55
C LEU A 21 -14.83 -0.81 -2.16
N LEU A 22 -14.05 -1.62 -1.45
CA LEU A 22 -14.28 -1.89 -0.02
C LEU A 22 -13.80 -0.71 0.81
N MET A 23 -14.65 -0.20 1.68
CA MET A 23 -14.32 0.91 2.56
C MET A 23 -15.12 0.90 3.85
N ASP A 24 -14.63 1.57 4.89
CA ASP A 24 -15.39 1.76 6.12
C ASP A 24 -16.50 2.82 5.96
N ARG A 25 -17.28 3.02 7.03
CA ARG A 25 -18.36 4.01 7.08
C ARG A 25 -17.92 5.36 7.67
N ASP A 26 -16.63 5.70 7.61
CA ASP A 26 -16.14 7.00 8.10
C ASP A 26 -16.88 8.14 7.40
N THR A 27 -17.22 9.18 8.18
CA THR A 27 -17.99 10.34 7.72
C THR A 27 -17.26 11.15 6.65
N LYS A 28 -15.93 10.99 6.51
CA LYS A 28 -15.15 11.56 5.40
C LYS A 28 -15.62 11.04 4.04
N PHE A 29 -16.10 9.79 3.97
CA PHE A 29 -16.65 9.19 2.75
C PHE A 29 -18.11 9.58 2.57
N SER A 30 -18.32 10.87 2.30
CA SER A 30 -19.64 11.50 2.19
C SER A 30 -20.49 10.93 1.05
N LEU A 31 -21.78 11.28 1.04
CA LEU A 31 -22.69 10.93 -0.06
C LEU A 31 -22.16 11.40 -1.42
N ALA A 32 -21.59 12.61 -1.49
CA ALA A 32 -21.02 13.14 -2.73
C ALA A 32 -19.81 12.31 -3.22
N PHE A 33 -18.96 11.85 -2.30
CA PHE A 33 -17.84 10.96 -2.64
C PHE A 33 -18.34 9.65 -3.25
N ARG A 34 -19.31 9.00 -2.60
CA ARG A 34 -19.90 7.74 -3.06
C ARG A 34 -20.65 7.88 -4.37
N HIS A 35 -21.30 9.02 -4.59
CA HIS A 35 -22.01 9.31 -5.84
C HIS A 35 -21.04 9.38 -7.03
N ILE A 36 -19.87 10.01 -6.87
CA ILE A 36 -18.84 10.04 -7.92
C ILE A 36 -18.38 8.62 -8.26
N LEU A 37 -18.06 7.81 -7.25
CA LEU A 37 -17.65 6.41 -7.47
C LEU A 37 -18.70 5.65 -8.29
N LYS A 38 -19.98 5.70 -7.88
CA LYS A 38 -21.08 5.02 -8.57
C LYS A 38 -21.26 5.53 -10.00
N ARG A 39 -21.13 6.85 -10.22
CA ARG A 39 -21.22 7.46 -11.55
C ARG A 39 -20.16 6.91 -12.49
N GLU A 40 -18.95 6.68 -11.99
CA GLU A 40 -17.84 6.09 -12.74
C GLU A 40 -17.85 4.55 -12.72
N GLY A 41 -18.95 3.91 -12.31
CA GLY A 41 -19.13 2.45 -12.34
C GLY A 41 -18.46 1.68 -11.20
N VAL A 42 -17.97 2.38 -10.16
CA VAL A 42 -17.36 1.76 -8.98
C VAL A 42 -18.38 1.73 -7.84
N GLU A 43 -18.79 0.53 -7.41
CA GLU A 43 -19.72 0.37 -6.30
C GLU A 43 -19.00 0.38 -4.94
N PRO A 44 -19.25 1.39 -4.07
CA PRO A 44 -18.69 1.42 -2.72
C PRO A 44 -19.40 0.42 -1.80
N LEU A 45 -18.68 -0.62 -1.38
CA LEU A 45 -19.15 -1.63 -0.45
C LEU A 45 -18.84 -1.19 0.99
N LEU A 46 -19.91 -0.97 1.77
CA LEU A 46 -19.88 -0.43 3.14
C LEU A 46 -20.41 -1.44 4.15
N PRO A 47 -19.69 -2.55 4.39
CA PRO A 47 -20.22 -3.63 5.20
C PRO A 47 -20.45 -3.18 6.66
N PRO A 48 -21.70 -3.24 7.16
CA PRO A 48 -21.99 -2.88 8.54
C PRO A 48 -21.37 -3.91 9.49
N ARG A 49 -20.68 -3.45 10.54
CA ARG A 49 -20.22 -4.31 11.64
C ARG A 49 -19.30 -5.46 11.20
N SER A 50 -18.53 -5.25 10.13
CA SER A 50 -17.59 -6.25 9.60
C SER A 50 -16.16 -5.74 9.63
N PRO A 51 -15.55 -5.57 10.81
CA PRO A 51 -14.17 -5.04 10.92
C PRO A 51 -13.16 -5.90 10.13
N HIS A 52 -13.44 -7.20 9.99
CA HIS A 52 -12.62 -8.12 9.21
C HIS A 52 -12.53 -7.77 7.71
N LEU A 53 -13.51 -7.07 7.14
CA LEU A 53 -13.47 -6.71 5.71
C LEU A 53 -12.45 -5.61 5.40
N ASN A 54 -11.95 -4.89 6.42
CA ASN A 54 -10.84 -3.96 6.31
C ASN A 54 -9.54 -4.51 6.92
N ALA A 55 -9.48 -5.80 7.29
CA ALA A 55 -8.33 -6.37 7.98
C ALA A 55 -7.00 -6.18 7.22
N PHE A 56 -7.02 -6.24 5.88
CA PHE A 56 -5.82 -6.03 5.06
C PHE A 56 -5.30 -4.59 5.15
N ILE A 57 -6.17 -3.58 5.02
CA ILE A 57 -5.74 -2.18 5.11
C ILE A 57 -5.36 -1.80 6.55
N GLU A 58 -6.06 -2.36 7.55
CA GLU A 58 -5.68 -2.19 8.96
C GLU A 58 -4.33 -2.83 9.26
N ARG A 59 -4.07 -4.03 8.75
CA ARG A 59 -2.77 -4.71 8.89
C ARG A 59 -1.67 -3.92 8.19
N PHE A 60 -1.91 -3.40 6.99
CA PHE A 60 -0.99 -2.52 6.28
C PHE A 60 -0.64 -1.28 7.11
N MET A 61 -1.65 -0.56 7.61
CA MET A 61 -1.45 0.66 8.41
C MET A 61 -0.69 0.36 9.70
N ARG A 62 -0.95 -0.78 10.34
CA ARG A 62 -0.19 -1.22 11.51
C ARG A 62 1.29 -1.42 11.15
N SER A 63 1.58 -2.16 10.07
CA SER A 63 2.95 -2.39 9.60
C SER A 63 3.67 -1.09 9.25
N LEU A 64 3.07 -0.19 8.46
CA LEU A 64 3.64 1.12 8.14
C LEU A 64 4.04 1.90 9.40
N LYS A 65 3.16 1.93 10.40
CA LYS A 65 3.43 2.63 11.67
C LYS A 65 4.54 1.93 12.47
N SER A 66 4.38 0.65 12.80
CA SER A 66 5.27 -0.04 13.74
C SER A 66 6.66 -0.32 13.18
N GLU A 67 6.77 -0.49 11.86
CA GLU A 67 8.01 -0.87 11.20
C GLU A 67 8.79 0.35 10.68
N ALA A 68 8.11 1.46 10.37
CA ALA A 68 8.74 2.69 9.89
C ALA A 68 8.38 3.94 10.71
N LEU A 69 7.13 4.41 10.63
CA LEU A 69 6.80 5.79 11.04
C LEU A 69 6.98 6.07 12.54
N SER A 70 6.73 5.08 13.41
CA SER A 70 6.90 5.23 14.86
C SER A 70 8.35 5.17 15.32
N ARG A 71 9.30 4.92 14.43
CA ARG A 71 10.74 4.80 14.73
C ARG A 71 11.56 5.97 14.20
N MET A 72 10.90 6.99 13.66
CA MET A 72 11.53 8.14 13.02
C MET A 72 10.93 9.44 13.55
N ILE A 73 11.74 10.49 13.55
CA ILE A 73 11.29 11.86 13.80
C ILE A 73 11.27 12.58 12.45
N PHE A 74 10.13 13.19 12.10
CA PHE A 74 9.95 13.85 10.81
C PHE A 74 10.07 15.37 10.94
N PHE A 75 10.94 15.96 10.14
CA PHE A 75 11.06 17.41 10.00
C PHE A 75 10.32 17.88 8.74
N GLY A 76 8.99 17.92 8.85
CA GLY A 76 8.09 18.38 7.80
C GLY A 76 7.50 17.30 6.91
N GLU A 77 6.54 17.71 6.08
CA GLU A 77 5.73 16.82 5.24
C GLU A 77 6.57 16.07 4.19
N SER A 78 7.57 16.73 3.59
CA SER A 78 8.44 16.11 2.58
C SER A 78 9.17 14.89 3.15
N ALA A 79 9.67 14.98 4.38
CA ALA A 79 10.34 13.86 5.06
C ALA A 79 9.38 12.69 5.28
N LEU A 80 8.15 12.97 5.75
CA LEU A 80 7.12 11.95 5.91
C LEU A 80 6.73 11.29 4.59
N ARG A 81 6.53 12.08 3.52
CA ARG A 81 6.19 11.55 2.18
C ARG A 81 7.29 10.65 1.62
N LYS A 82 8.57 11.03 1.78
CA LYS A 82 9.71 10.18 1.40
C LYS A 82 9.72 8.88 2.19
N ALA A 83 9.46 8.92 3.49
CA ALA A 83 9.41 7.72 4.32
C ALA A 83 8.27 6.78 3.93
N VAL A 84 7.07 7.32 3.70
CA VAL A 84 5.91 6.53 3.22
C VAL A 84 6.20 5.92 1.85
N SER A 85 6.77 6.68 0.92
CA SER A 85 7.09 6.18 -0.43
C SER A 85 8.12 5.04 -0.39
N SER A 86 9.20 5.23 0.38
CA SER A 86 10.22 4.20 0.57
C SER A 86 9.66 2.95 1.26
N PHE A 87 8.75 3.12 2.22
CA PHE A 87 8.06 1.99 2.84
C PHE A 87 7.15 1.26 1.85
N LEU A 88 6.43 1.97 0.97
CA LEU A 88 5.57 1.35 -0.04
C LEU A 88 6.35 0.52 -1.05
N GLU A 89 7.50 1.02 -1.51
CA GLU A 89 8.42 0.28 -2.37
C GLU A 89 8.89 -1.01 -1.69
N HIS A 90 9.31 -0.91 -0.42
CA HIS A 90 9.70 -2.07 0.37
C HIS A 90 8.53 -3.04 0.59
N TYR A 91 7.36 -2.53 0.97
CA TYR A 91 6.20 -3.35 1.33
C TYR A 91 5.70 -4.19 0.15
N HIS A 92 5.68 -3.63 -1.06
CA HIS A 92 5.19 -4.36 -2.23
C HIS A 92 6.26 -5.23 -2.88
N GLY A 93 7.49 -4.73 -3.02
CA GLY A 93 8.53 -5.36 -3.84
C GLY A 93 9.59 -6.14 -3.07
N GLU A 94 9.69 -5.99 -1.75
CA GLU A 94 10.84 -6.51 -0.98
C GLU A 94 10.45 -7.28 0.28
N ARG A 95 9.26 -6.99 0.82
CA ARG A 95 8.73 -7.63 2.04
C ARG A 95 7.92 -8.87 1.69
N ASN A 96 8.32 -10.02 2.23
CA ASN A 96 7.51 -11.24 2.16
C ASN A 96 6.24 -11.13 3.01
N HIS A 97 5.12 -11.63 2.49
CA HIS A 97 3.84 -11.61 3.18
C HIS A 97 3.38 -13.03 3.51
N GLN A 98 3.23 -13.33 4.81
CA GLN A 98 2.76 -14.65 5.27
C GLN A 98 1.39 -15.03 4.68
N GLY A 99 0.49 -14.06 4.52
CA GLY A 99 -0.82 -14.27 3.89
C GLY A 99 -0.78 -14.55 2.38
N LEU A 100 0.40 -14.42 1.75
CA LEU A 100 0.66 -14.72 0.34
C LEU A 100 1.70 -15.84 0.21
N GLU A 101 1.68 -16.85 1.09
CA GLU A 101 2.63 -17.97 1.07
C GLU A 101 4.10 -17.50 1.15
N ASN A 102 4.36 -16.43 1.91
CA ASN A 102 5.67 -15.77 2.00
C ASN A 102 6.21 -15.24 0.66
N LYS A 103 5.33 -14.89 -0.28
CA LYS A 103 5.69 -14.23 -1.54
C LYS A 103 5.61 -12.71 -1.41
N LEU A 104 6.25 -12.04 -2.36
CA LEU A 104 6.15 -10.60 -2.57
C LEU A 104 4.83 -10.27 -3.28
N ILE A 105 4.32 -9.06 -3.08
CA ILE A 105 3.11 -8.59 -3.78
C ILE A 105 3.44 -8.28 -5.25
N GLN A 106 4.60 -7.68 -5.48
CA GLN A 106 5.12 -7.31 -6.79
C GLN A 106 6.53 -7.90 -6.96
N PRO A 107 6.66 -9.21 -7.23
CA PRO A 107 7.96 -9.82 -7.44
C PRO A 107 8.65 -9.27 -8.70
N THR A 108 9.97 -9.11 -8.62
CA THR A 108 10.83 -8.84 -9.78
C THR A 108 11.45 -10.15 -10.30
N ASP A 109 12.06 -10.12 -11.48
CA ASP A 109 12.73 -11.29 -12.08
C ASP A 109 13.96 -11.79 -11.26
N GLU A 110 14.42 -10.98 -10.31
CA GLU A 110 15.55 -11.32 -9.42
C GLU A 110 15.13 -12.21 -8.25
N VAL A 111 13.84 -12.31 -7.98
CA VAL A 111 13.29 -13.03 -6.83
C VAL A 111 13.46 -14.54 -7.04
N GLY A 112 14.15 -15.20 -6.10
CA GLY A 112 14.38 -16.65 -6.13
C GLY A 112 15.64 -17.08 -6.88
N GLN A 113 16.48 -16.14 -7.33
CA GLN A 113 17.80 -16.49 -7.87
C GLN A 113 18.66 -17.18 -6.81
N LEU A 114 19.26 -18.32 -7.19
CA LEU A 114 20.15 -19.11 -6.32
C LEU A 114 21.63 -18.81 -6.57
N ALA A 115 21.97 -18.28 -7.75
CA ALA A 115 23.31 -17.87 -8.14
C ALA A 115 23.51 -16.37 -7.92
N GLY A 116 24.77 -15.93 -7.87
CA GLY A 116 25.12 -14.52 -7.62
C GLY A 116 25.46 -14.22 -6.17
N LYS A 117 26.05 -13.04 -5.95
CA LYS A 117 26.44 -12.53 -4.63
C LYS A 117 25.19 -12.03 -3.90
N SER A 118 25.06 -12.39 -2.63
CA SER A 118 24.02 -11.83 -1.77
C SER A 118 24.32 -10.36 -1.48
N GLU A 119 23.39 -9.48 -1.83
CA GLU A 119 23.45 -8.04 -1.58
C GLU A 119 22.28 -7.62 -0.66
N CYS A 120 22.50 -6.56 0.11
CA CYS A 120 21.51 -6.00 1.01
C CYS A 120 21.14 -4.60 0.52
N GLN A 121 19.89 -4.42 0.12
CA GLN A 121 19.30 -3.13 -0.14
C GLN A 121 18.72 -2.58 1.17
N GLU A 122 19.16 -1.40 1.56
CA GLU A 122 18.74 -0.74 2.77
C GLU A 122 17.91 0.51 2.45
N ARG A 123 16.85 0.73 3.23
CA ARG A 123 15.99 1.91 3.15
C ARG A 123 15.81 2.52 4.53
N LEU A 124 15.55 3.83 4.55
CA LEU A 124 15.29 4.58 5.79
C LEU A 124 16.41 4.43 6.84
N GLY A 125 17.66 4.53 6.40
CA GLY A 125 18.83 4.41 7.29
C GLY A 125 19.05 3.00 7.84
N GLY A 126 18.73 1.96 7.05
CA GLY A 126 18.89 0.56 7.45
C GLY A 126 17.73 -0.02 8.26
N LEU A 127 16.65 0.76 8.45
CA LEU A 127 15.47 0.31 9.18
C LEU A 127 14.71 -0.79 8.45
N LEU A 128 14.64 -0.69 7.11
CA LEU A 128 14.10 -1.71 6.24
C LEU A 128 15.26 -2.30 5.43
N LYS A 129 15.36 -3.62 5.43
CA LYS A 129 16.41 -4.35 4.73
C LYS A 129 15.80 -5.40 3.83
N TYR A 130 16.36 -5.52 2.65
CA TYR A 130 15.99 -6.52 1.66
C TYR A 130 17.24 -7.21 1.15
N TYR A 131 17.27 -8.52 1.25
CA TYR A 131 18.39 -9.32 0.77
C TYR A 131 17.98 -10.00 -0.53
N HIS A 132 18.78 -9.76 -1.58
CA HIS A 132 18.60 -10.37 -2.90
C HIS A 132 19.94 -10.87 -3.43
N ARG A 133 19.90 -11.67 -4.49
CA ARG A 133 21.10 -12.04 -5.25
C ARG A 133 21.09 -11.27 -6.56
N LYS A 134 22.17 -10.55 -6.81
CA LYS A 134 22.36 -9.84 -8.07
C LYS A 134 22.70 -10.84 -9.17
N ALA A 135 21.94 -10.81 -10.26
CA ALA A 135 22.27 -11.58 -11.47
C ALA A 135 23.68 -11.21 -11.95
N ALA A 136 24.45 -12.22 -12.35
CA ALA A 136 25.82 -12.06 -12.83
C ALA A 136 25.88 -11.31 -14.17
#